data_AF-A0A6G2KUH9-F1
#
_entry.id   AF-A0A6G2KUH9-F1
#
_cell.length_a   1.000
_cell.length_b   1.000
_cell.length_c   1.000
_cell.angle_alpha   90.00
_cell.angle_beta   90.00
_cell.angle_gamma   90.00
#
_symmetry.space_group_name_H-M   'P 1'
#
loop_
_entity.id
_entity.type
_entity.pdbx_description
1 polymer ?
#
loop_
_entity_poly.entity_id
_entity_poly.type
_entity_poly.pdbx_seq_one_letter_code
_entity_poly.pdbx_strand_id
1 'polypeptide(L)'
;MWTMDQDETYFRIFDSEKRIAGYFDPQYGEHADDDTIELMLKKKHTVPGGFLVVPMIKFGLFDADLHIDIHTLKSRLEAVNKSFARWHNYILSKNPPFHVVRISHTDQDMLTMTLPIRFRNPIRLDKKDLAAELSFTMDTFQRLGFL
;
A
#
# COMPACT_ATOMS: atom_id res chain seq x y z
N MET A 1 5.48 -6.70 -14.06
CA MET A 1 4.34 -5.84 -14.46
C MET A 1 3.32 -5.95 -13.35
N TRP A 2 2.96 -4.85 -12.70
CA TRP A 2 1.97 -4.83 -11.64
C TRP A 2 0.59 -5.18 -12.21
N THR A 3 -0.16 -6.01 -11.49
CA THR A 3 -1.56 -6.29 -11.81
C THR A 3 -2.43 -5.85 -10.67
N MET A 4 -3.67 -5.47 -10.97
CA MET A 4 -4.63 -5.07 -9.96
C MET A 4 -5.91 -5.88 -10.12
N ASP A 5 -6.60 -6.16 -9.02
CA ASP A 5 -7.97 -6.63 -9.05
C ASP A 5 -8.81 -5.80 -8.08
N GLN A 6 -10.01 -5.43 -8.53
CA GLN A 6 -10.99 -4.75 -7.71
C GLN A 6 -11.48 -5.71 -6.61
N ASP A 7 -11.62 -5.19 -5.40
CA ASP A 7 -12.24 -5.84 -4.27
C ASP A 7 -13.15 -4.81 -3.59
N GLU A 8 -14.46 -5.03 -3.67
CA GLU A 8 -15.48 -4.06 -3.27
C GLU A 8 -15.21 -2.66 -3.85
N THR A 9 -14.80 -1.72 -2.99
CA THR A 9 -14.55 -0.31 -3.28
C THR A 9 -13.06 0.02 -3.48
N TYR A 10 -12.14 -0.93 -3.36
CA TYR A 10 -10.71 -0.68 -3.51
C TYR A 10 -10.08 -1.66 -4.51
N PHE A 11 -8.78 -1.50 -4.75
CA PHE A 11 -8.03 -2.35 -5.66
C PHE A 11 -6.85 -2.98 -4.95
N ARG A 12 -6.75 -4.31 -5.00
CA ARG A 12 -5.56 -5.06 -4.58
C ARG A 12 -4.50 -4.94 -5.65
N ILE A 13 -3.26 -4.68 -5.25
CA ILE A 13 -2.10 -4.59 -6.16
C ILE A 13 -1.24 -5.82 -5.94
N PHE A 14 -0.87 -6.48 -7.03
CA PHE A 14 -0.09 -7.71 -7.02
C PHE A 14 1.26 -7.53 -7.72
N ASP A 15 2.29 -8.12 -7.13
CA ASP A 15 3.62 -8.26 -7.73
C ASP A 15 3.63 -9.30 -8.87
N SER A 16 4.81 -9.51 -9.48
CA SER A 16 4.99 -10.51 -10.53
C SER A 16 4.78 -11.97 -10.08
N GLU A 17 4.86 -12.23 -8.77
CA GLU A 17 4.62 -13.54 -8.17
C GLU A 17 3.16 -13.70 -7.70
N LYS A 18 2.28 -12.76 -8.04
CA LYS A 18 0.86 -12.70 -7.63
C LYS A 18 0.67 -12.58 -6.11
N ARG A 19 1.66 -12.06 -5.39
CA ARG A 19 1.53 -11.71 -3.97
C ARG A 19 1.00 -10.28 -3.85
N ILE A 20 0.22 -10.03 -2.81
CA ILE A 20 -0.29 -8.68 -2.53
C ILE A 20 0.89 -7.78 -2.13
N ALA A 21 1.15 -6.76 -2.94
CA ALA A 21 2.15 -5.73 -2.68
C ALA A 21 1.55 -4.48 -2.02
N GLY A 22 0.23 -4.32 -2.10
CA GLY A 22 -0.48 -3.21 -1.48
C GLY A 22 -1.91 -3.10 -1.97
N TYR A 23 -2.55 -2.00 -1.61
CA TYR A 23 -3.93 -1.68 -1.94
C TYR A 23 -4.01 -0.22 -2.40
N PHE A 24 -4.88 0.06 -3.35
CA PHE A 24 -5.22 1.40 -3.77
C PHE A 24 -6.70 1.65 -3.49
N ASP A 25 -6.97 2.67 -2.68
CA ASP A 25 -8.31 3.15 -2.33
C ASP A 25 -8.58 4.46 -3.08
N PRO A 26 -9.40 4.45 -4.15
CA PRO A 26 -9.63 5.63 -4.97
C PRO A 26 -10.36 6.75 -4.24
N GLN A 27 -10.05 7.99 -4.59
CA GLN A 27 -10.79 9.15 -4.10
C GLN A 27 -12.09 9.32 -4.90
N TYR A 28 -13.17 8.67 -4.46
CA TYR A 28 -14.50 8.74 -5.10
C TYR A 28 -15.22 10.08 -4.92
N GLY A 29 -14.83 10.86 -3.91
CA GLY A 29 -15.46 12.14 -3.54
C GLY A 29 -15.89 12.15 -2.08
N GLU A 30 -15.98 13.32 -1.47
CA GLU A 30 -16.20 13.51 -0.02
C GLU A 30 -17.56 12.97 0.49
N HIS A 31 -18.52 12.77 -0.41
CA HIS A 31 -19.89 12.35 -0.09
C HIS A 31 -20.38 11.19 -0.97
N ALA A 32 -19.47 10.41 -1.54
CA ALA A 32 -19.85 9.23 -2.30
C ALA A 32 -20.33 8.14 -1.32
N ASP A 33 -21.59 7.76 -1.42
CA ASP A 33 -22.15 6.57 -0.75
C ASP A 33 -21.84 5.30 -1.55
N ASP A 34 -22.16 4.13 -0.98
CA ASP A 34 -21.85 2.83 -1.58
C ASP A 34 -22.45 2.68 -2.98
N ASP A 35 -23.70 3.13 -3.19
CA ASP A 35 -24.38 3.10 -4.49
C ASP A 35 -23.67 3.99 -5.52
N THR A 36 -23.22 5.17 -5.11
CA THR A 36 -22.43 6.08 -5.95
C THR A 36 -21.10 5.45 -6.33
N ILE A 37 -20.40 4.85 -5.37
CA ILE A 37 -19.11 4.19 -5.61
C ILE A 37 -19.28 3.01 -6.57
N GLU A 38 -20.29 2.15 -6.36
CA GLU A 38 -20.60 1.04 -7.26
C GLU A 38 -20.87 1.52 -8.68
N LEU A 39 -21.68 2.58 -8.83
CA LEU A 39 -21.96 3.17 -10.14
C LEU A 39 -20.69 3.71 -10.79
N MET A 40 -19.84 4.43 -10.05
CA MET A 40 -18.57 4.98 -10.55
C MET A 40 -17.63 3.87 -11.04
N LEU A 41 -17.52 2.77 -10.30
CA LEU A 41 -16.74 1.59 -10.67
C LEU A 41 -17.31 0.92 -11.93
N LYS A 42 -18.62 0.67 -11.98
CA LYS A 42 -19.30 0.06 -13.12
C LYS A 42 -19.18 0.89 -14.39
N LYS A 43 -19.26 2.21 -14.27
CA LYS A 43 -19.15 3.16 -15.38
C LYS A 43 -17.70 3.56 -15.68
N LYS A 44 -16.73 3.07 -14.89
CA LYS A 44 -15.30 3.38 -15.02
C LYS A 44 -15.04 4.88 -15.04
N HIS A 45 -15.68 5.61 -14.13
CA HIS A 45 -15.48 7.04 -13.96
C HIS A 45 -14.00 7.33 -13.68
N THR A 46 -13.57 8.55 -13.99
CA THR A 46 -12.21 8.97 -13.69
C THR A 46 -12.10 9.53 -12.28
N VAL A 47 -11.03 9.17 -11.57
CA VAL A 47 -10.68 9.69 -10.24
C VAL A 47 -9.39 10.50 -10.29
N PRO A 48 -9.24 11.54 -9.46
CA PRO A 48 -8.04 12.38 -9.46
C PRO A 48 -6.83 11.74 -8.75
N GLY A 49 -7.04 10.64 -8.04
CA GLY A 49 -6.06 10.04 -7.15
C GLY A 49 -6.72 9.13 -6.13
N GLY A 50 -6.05 8.91 -5.00
CA GLY A 50 -6.52 8.06 -3.92
C GLY A 50 -5.44 7.82 -2.87
N PHE A 51 -5.60 6.76 -2.10
CA PHE A 51 -4.68 6.36 -1.04
C PHE A 51 -4.03 5.03 -1.39
N LEU A 52 -2.70 5.02 -1.37
CA LEU A 52 -1.91 3.81 -1.53
C LEU A 52 -1.55 3.27 -0.16
N VAL A 53 -2.00 2.06 0.16
CA VAL A 53 -1.66 1.33 1.37
C VAL A 53 -0.63 0.27 1.04
N VAL A 54 0.52 0.31 1.69
CA VAL A 54 1.62 -0.64 1.46
C VAL A 54 2.15 -1.21 2.77
N PRO A 55 2.72 -2.43 2.76
CA PRO A 55 3.48 -2.95 3.90
C PRO A 55 4.58 -1.98 4.32
N MET A 56 4.69 -1.72 5.62
CA MET A 56 5.73 -0.84 6.17
C MET A 56 6.79 -1.65 6.92
N ILE A 57 6.37 -2.35 7.96
CA ILE A 57 7.24 -3.13 8.85
C ILE A 57 6.52 -4.44 9.16
N LYS A 58 7.17 -5.56 8.89
CA LYS A 58 6.81 -6.87 9.44
C LYS A 58 7.74 -7.14 10.62
N PHE A 59 7.19 -7.30 11.83
CA PHE A 59 8.03 -7.49 13.01
C PHE A 59 8.59 -8.92 13.07
N GLY A 60 7.77 -9.91 12.74
CA GLY A 60 8.09 -11.32 12.92
C GLY A 60 8.25 -11.67 14.40
N LEU A 61 7.52 -11.02 15.30
CA LEU A 61 7.68 -11.20 16.76
C LEU A 61 6.37 -11.52 17.48
N PHE A 62 5.22 -11.24 16.87
CA PHE A 62 3.92 -11.40 17.49
C PHE A 62 3.19 -12.63 16.95
N ASP A 63 3.85 -13.78 17.08
CA ASP A 63 3.28 -15.11 16.84
C ASP A 63 3.08 -15.82 18.19
N ALA A 64 1.92 -16.45 18.38
CA ALA A 64 1.55 -17.12 19.64
C ALA A 64 2.51 -18.27 19.98
N ASP A 65 3.10 -18.91 18.97
CA ASP A 65 4.01 -20.05 19.12
C ASP A 65 5.48 -19.65 18.96
N LEU A 66 5.81 -18.36 19.12
CA LEU A 66 7.17 -17.89 18.91
C LEU A 66 8.16 -18.47 19.92
N HIS A 67 9.04 -19.35 19.43
CA HIS A 67 10.16 -19.89 20.19
C HIS A 67 11.48 -19.67 19.43
N ILE A 68 12.24 -18.65 19.81
CA ILE A 68 13.50 -18.25 19.15
C ILE A 68 14.60 -17.94 20.16
N ASP A 69 15.85 -18.06 19.73
CA ASP A 69 17.00 -17.64 20.54
C ASP A 69 17.25 -16.12 20.48
N ILE A 70 18.14 -15.65 21.36
CA ILE A 70 18.47 -14.22 21.47
C ILE A 70 19.14 -13.65 20.22
N HIS A 71 19.85 -14.48 19.44
CA HIS A 71 20.52 -14.05 18.22
C HIS A 71 19.50 -13.78 17.11
N THR A 72 18.51 -14.65 16.99
CA THR A 72 17.39 -14.51 16.06
C THR A 72 16.54 -13.30 16.42
N LEU A 73 16.24 -13.09 17.70
CA LEU A 73 15.53 -11.90 18.17
C LEU A 73 16.27 -10.61 17.78
N LYS A 74 17.58 -10.55 18.04
CA LYS A 74 18.42 -9.41 17.66
C LYS A 74 18.37 -9.16 16.15
N SER A 75 18.52 -10.20 15.33
CA SER A 75 18.46 -10.07 13.87
C SER A 75 17.12 -9.54 13.38
N ARG A 76 15.99 -9.96 13.99
CA ARG A 76 14.65 -9.48 13.65
C ARG A 76 14.49 -8.00 14.00
N LEU A 77 14.91 -7.59 15.20
CA LEU A 77 14.88 -6.19 15.61
C LEU A 77 15.75 -5.29 14.72
N GLU A 78 16.92 -5.76 14.32
CA GLU A 78 17.79 -5.04 13.38
C GLU A 78 17.15 -4.89 12.00
N ALA A 79 16.48 -5.92 11.49
CA ALA A 79 15.74 -5.87 10.23
C ALA A 79 14.58 -4.87 10.29
N VAL A 80 13.81 -4.89 11.39
CA VAL A 80 12.74 -3.92 11.66
C VAL A 80 13.29 -2.49 11.66
N ASN A 81 14.39 -2.25 12.39
CA ASN A 81 15.00 -0.93 12.48
C ASN A 81 15.52 -0.44 11.10
N LYS A 82 16.09 -1.33 10.30
CA LYS A 82 16.51 -1.00 8.92
C LYS A 82 15.31 -0.59 8.05
N SER A 83 14.20 -1.33 8.12
CA SER A 83 12.99 -1.00 7.35
C SER A 83 12.36 0.31 7.82
N PHE A 84 12.28 0.54 9.14
CA PHE A 84 11.85 1.82 9.71
C PHE A 84 12.71 2.98 9.20
N ALA A 85 14.04 2.86 9.26
CA ALA A 85 14.95 3.91 8.81
C ALA A 85 14.78 4.25 7.33
N ARG A 86 14.59 3.25 6.45
CA ARG A 86 14.32 3.49 5.02
C ARG A 86 13.03 4.29 4.82
N TRP A 87 11.94 3.86 5.46
CA TRP A 87 10.65 4.54 5.38
C TRP A 87 10.71 5.96 5.95
N HIS A 88 11.28 6.12 7.14
CA HIS A 88 11.43 7.41 7.80
C HIS A 88 12.19 8.42 6.93
N ASN A 89 13.34 8.02 6.38
CA ASN A 89 14.13 8.87 5.49
C ASN A 89 13.38 9.23 4.20
N TYR A 90 12.65 8.27 3.63
CA TYR A 90 11.84 8.53 2.44
C TYR A 90 10.73 9.55 2.71
N ILE A 91 9.99 9.39 3.82
CA ILE A 91 8.92 10.32 4.19
C ILE A 91 9.45 11.71 4.47
N LEU A 92 10.58 11.85 5.18
CA LEU A 92 11.23 13.15 5.37
C LEU A 92 11.66 13.78 4.04
N SER A 93 12.19 12.98 3.11
CA SER A 93 12.66 13.49 1.81
C SER A 93 11.53 13.92 0.87
N LYS A 94 10.39 13.22 0.91
CA LYS A 94 9.24 13.48 0.04
C LYS A 94 8.25 14.47 0.65
N ASN A 95 8.24 14.58 1.96
CA ASN A 95 7.35 15.43 2.75
C ASN A 95 5.90 15.38 2.23
N PRO A 96 5.27 14.19 2.18
CA PRO A 96 3.90 14.09 1.71
C PRO A 96 2.98 14.91 2.62
N PRO A 97 1.85 15.43 2.10
CA PRO A 97 0.95 16.29 2.88
C PRO A 97 0.43 15.59 4.14
N PHE A 98 0.30 14.27 4.10
CA PHE A 98 0.12 13.43 5.28
C PHE A 98 0.54 11.98 4.98
N HIS A 99 0.67 11.19 6.03
CA HIS A 99 0.81 9.73 5.98
C HIS A 99 0.20 9.14 7.24
N VAL A 100 -0.25 7.89 7.19
CA VAL A 100 -0.84 7.21 8.34
C VAL A 100 -0.20 5.84 8.50
N VAL A 101 0.18 5.48 9.73
CA VAL A 101 0.69 4.15 10.08
C VAL A 101 -0.38 3.42 10.89
N ARG A 102 -0.72 2.20 10.49
CA ARG A 102 -1.73 1.36 11.15
C ARG A 102 -1.25 -0.09 11.23
N ILE A 103 -1.86 -0.86 12.13
CA ILE A 103 -1.73 -2.32 12.12
C ILE A 103 -2.46 -2.85 10.88
N SER A 104 -1.88 -3.84 10.19
CA SER A 104 -2.55 -4.50 9.08
C SER A 104 -3.80 -5.23 9.56
N HIS A 105 -4.90 -5.09 8.82
CA HIS A 105 -6.15 -5.79 9.13
C HIS A 105 -6.03 -7.30 8.98
N THR A 106 -5.11 -7.78 8.15
CA THR A 106 -4.91 -9.20 7.85
C THR A 106 -3.74 -9.83 8.60
N ASP A 107 -2.90 -9.02 9.25
CA ASP A 107 -1.66 -9.46 9.89
C ASP A 107 -1.30 -8.56 11.07
N GLN A 108 -1.62 -9.00 12.30
CA GLN A 108 -1.38 -8.21 13.51
C GLN A 108 0.10 -7.96 13.80
N ASP A 109 1.00 -8.72 13.17
CA ASP A 109 2.45 -8.60 13.30
C ASP A 109 3.06 -7.68 12.21
N MET A 110 2.21 -6.97 11.47
CA MET A 110 2.63 -6.04 10.42
C MET A 110 2.01 -4.64 10.60
N LEU A 111 2.84 -3.61 10.42
CA LEU A 111 2.39 -2.24 10.19
C LEU A 111 2.28 -1.97 8.68
N THR A 112 1.28 -1.19 8.31
CA THR A 112 1.09 -0.64 6.96
C THR A 112 1.26 0.87 6.98
N MET A 113 1.57 1.42 5.82
CA MET A 113 1.61 2.86 5.58
C MET A 113 0.63 3.25 4.49
N THR A 114 -0.21 4.24 4.80
CA THR A 114 -1.11 4.88 3.85
C THR A 114 -0.51 6.19 3.37
N LEU A 115 -0.40 6.35 2.05
CA LEU A 115 0.15 7.52 1.38
C LEU A 115 -0.86 8.11 0.39
N PRO A 116 -1.06 9.43 0.36
CA PRO A 116 -1.88 10.06 -0.67
C PRO A 116 -1.16 10.03 -2.02
N ILE A 117 -1.86 9.56 -3.04
CA ILE A 117 -1.43 9.59 -4.44
C ILE A 117 -2.33 10.55 -5.21
N ARG A 118 -1.71 11.49 -5.91
CA ARG A 118 -2.40 12.40 -6.83
C ARG A 118 -1.93 12.14 -8.25
N PHE A 119 -2.87 11.83 -9.14
CA PHE A 119 -2.57 11.61 -10.54
C PHE A 119 -2.39 12.94 -11.26
N ARG A 120 -1.58 12.93 -12.33
CA ARG A 120 -1.38 14.13 -13.15
C ARG A 120 -2.65 14.51 -13.90
N ASN A 121 -3.38 13.51 -14.38
CA ASN A 121 -4.70 13.64 -14.99
C ASN A 121 -5.65 12.62 -14.34
N PRO A 122 -6.96 12.87 -14.29
CA PRO A 122 -7.91 11.88 -13.79
C PRO A 122 -7.81 10.55 -14.55
N ILE A 123 -7.72 9.44 -13.82
CA ILE A 123 -7.55 8.09 -14.36
C ILE A 123 -8.84 7.31 -14.18
N ARG A 124 -9.24 6.54 -15.19
CA ARG A 124 -10.44 5.70 -15.14
C ARG A 124 -10.28 4.66 -14.04
N LEU A 125 -11.38 4.37 -13.36
CA LEU A 125 -11.53 3.24 -12.44
C LEU A 125 -11.54 1.91 -13.22
N ASP A 126 -10.43 1.61 -13.87
CA ASP A 126 -10.14 0.37 -14.57
C ASP A 126 -8.81 -0.17 -14.08
N LYS A 127 -8.76 -1.47 -13.79
CA LYS A 127 -7.58 -2.11 -13.23
C LYS A 127 -6.31 -1.97 -14.07
N LYS A 128 -6.43 -1.91 -15.41
CA LYS A 128 -5.28 -1.74 -16.29
C LYS A 128 -4.78 -0.30 -16.28
N ASP A 129 -5.71 0.65 -16.32
CA ASP A 129 -5.39 2.08 -16.34
C ASP A 129 -4.76 2.49 -15.00
N LEU A 130 -5.32 2.05 -13.87
CA LEU A 130 -4.77 2.28 -12.54
C LEU A 130 -3.40 1.60 -12.35
N ALA A 131 -3.24 0.36 -12.80
CA ALA A 131 -1.96 -0.35 -12.68
C ALA A 131 -0.85 0.33 -13.49
N ALA A 132 -1.19 0.84 -14.68
CA ALA A 132 -0.26 1.60 -15.50
C ALA A 132 0.16 2.90 -14.81
N GLU A 133 -0.78 3.68 -14.28
CA GLU A 133 -0.49 4.94 -13.57
C GLU A 133 0.35 4.71 -12.30
N LEU A 134 0.01 3.70 -11.50
CA LEU A 134 0.69 3.41 -10.24
C LEU A 134 2.06 2.71 -10.44
N SER A 135 2.32 2.16 -11.62
CA SER A 135 3.52 1.36 -11.90
C SER A 135 4.82 2.06 -11.50
N PHE A 136 4.97 3.34 -11.83
CA PHE A 136 6.17 4.11 -11.51
C PHE A 136 6.42 4.22 -9.99
N THR A 137 5.34 4.43 -9.22
CA THR A 137 5.40 4.49 -7.76
C THR A 137 5.77 3.14 -7.18
N MET A 138 5.12 2.07 -7.65
CA MET A 138 5.37 0.70 -7.19
C MET A 138 6.79 0.22 -7.54
N ASP A 139 7.28 0.50 -8.75
CA ASP A 139 8.65 0.22 -9.18
C ASP A 139 9.67 0.99 -8.32
N THR A 140 9.34 2.23 -7.96
CA THR A 140 10.19 3.03 -7.06
C THR A 140 10.24 2.41 -5.68
N PHE A 141 9.11 1.96 -5.13
CA PHE A 141 9.07 1.30 -3.83
C PHE A 141 9.84 -0.02 -3.81
N GLN A 142 9.68 -0.84 -4.85
CA GLN A 142 10.46 -2.06 -5.01
C GLN A 142 11.96 -1.77 -5.10
N ARG A 143 12.37 -0.79 -5.93
CA ARG A 143 13.79 -0.41 -6.07
C ARG A 143 14.39 0.12 -4.77
N LEU A 144 13.60 0.78 -3.93
CA LEU A 144 14.02 1.30 -2.62
C LEU A 144 13.99 0.23 -1.51
N GLY A 145 13.53 -0.99 -1.80
CA GLY A 145 13.46 -2.09 -0.84
C GLY A 145 12.35 -1.91 0.19
N PHE A 146 11.22 -1.34 -0.23
CA PHE A 146 9.97 -1.30 0.55
C PHE A 146 9.06 -2.50 0.24
N LEU A 147 9.13 -3.02 -0.98
CA LEU A 147 8.35 -4.12 -1.51
C LEU A 147 9.28 -5.24 -1.97
#